data_AF-A0A9L0TTW9-F1
#
_entry.id   AF-A0A9L0TTW9-F1
#
_cell.length_a   1.000
_cell.length_b   1.000
_cell.length_c   1.000
_cell.angle_alpha   90.00
_cell.angle_beta   90.00
_cell.angle_gamma   90.00
#
_symmetry.space_group_name_H-M   'P 1'
#
loop_
_entity.id
_entity.type
_entity.pdbx_description
1 polymer ?
#
loop_
_entity_poly.entity_id
_entity_poly.type
_entity_poly.pdbx_seq_one_letter_code
_entity_poly.pdbx_strand_id
1 'polypeptide(L)'
;MEGYHKPDQQKLQALKDTANRLRISSIQATTAAGSGYRVYCLLGDGELSEGSVWEAMAFASIYKLDNLVAILDINRLGQSDPAPLQHQMDVYQKRCEAFGWHAVIVDGHSVEELCKAFGQAKHQPTAIIAKTFKGRGIPGVEDKESWHGKPLPKNMADEVIQEIYSQIQSKKKILATPPQEDAPSVNITNIRMPTPPSYKVGDKIATRKAYGQALAKLGHASDRIIALDGDTKNSTFSEIFKKEHPDRFIECYIAEQNMVSIAVGCATRNRTVPFCSTFAAFFTRAFDQIRMAAISESNINLCGSHSGVSIGEDGPSQMALEDLAMFRSIPTSTVFYPSDGVSTEKAVELAANTKGICFIRTSRPENAIIYNNNEDFQVGQAKVILKSKDDQVTVIGAGVTLHEALAAADLLKKEKINIRVLDPFTIKPLDRKLILDSARATKGRILTVEDHYYEGGIGEAVSSAVVGEPGVTVTRLAVGKVPRSGKPAELLKMFGIDKDAIAQAVRGLVTRA
;
A
#
# COMPACT_ATOMS: atom_id res chain seq x y z
N MET A 1 -21.35 41.64 34.62
CA MET A 1 -20.82 40.73 35.64
C MET A 1 -20.48 39.44 34.91
N GLU A 2 -19.28 39.28 34.37
CA GLU A 2 -18.01 39.14 35.09
C GLU A 2 -18.15 38.21 36.30
N GLY A 3 -17.40 37.10 36.28
CA GLY A 3 -17.23 36.23 37.43
C GLY A 3 -17.31 34.74 37.17
N TYR A 4 -16.74 34.20 36.08
CA TYR A 4 -16.35 32.78 36.06
C TYR A 4 -14.84 32.66 36.27
N HIS A 5 -14.47 32.01 37.37
CA HIS A 5 -13.09 31.74 37.78
C HIS A 5 -12.27 31.16 36.62
N LYS A 6 -11.25 31.91 36.19
CA LYS A 6 -10.20 31.36 35.32
C LYS A 6 -9.25 30.51 36.18
N PRO A 7 -8.95 29.27 35.79
CA PRO A 7 -7.99 28.44 36.53
C PRO A 7 -6.60 29.07 36.53
N ASP A 8 -5.89 28.91 37.64
CA ASP A 8 -4.52 29.38 37.87
C ASP A 8 -3.60 29.05 36.68
N GLN A 9 -2.91 30.07 36.16
CA GLN A 9 -2.06 29.95 34.98
C GLN A 9 -0.88 29.00 35.20
N GLN A 10 -0.38 28.86 36.44
CA GLN A 10 0.66 27.87 36.73
C GLN A 10 0.14 26.44 36.64
N LYS A 11 -1.08 26.16 37.14
CA LYS A 11 -1.74 24.86 36.93
C LYS A 11 -2.09 24.59 35.48
N LEU A 12 -2.52 25.60 34.72
CA LEU A 12 -2.81 25.44 33.29
C LEU A 12 -1.55 25.19 32.46
N GLN A 13 -0.42 25.82 32.82
CA GLN A 13 0.86 25.58 32.17
C GLN A 13 1.45 24.22 32.56
N ALA A 14 1.35 23.80 33.83
CA ALA A 14 1.76 22.45 34.26
C ALA A 14 0.93 21.33 33.61
N LEU A 15 -0.37 21.56 33.37
CA LEU A 15 -1.23 20.65 32.60
C LEU A 15 -0.90 20.66 31.11
N LYS A 16 -0.54 21.82 30.53
CA LYS A 16 -0.07 21.92 29.15
C LYS A 16 1.31 21.28 28.95
N ASP A 17 2.21 21.39 29.91
CA ASP A 17 3.55 20.79 29.87
C ASP A 17 3.52 19.28 30.16
N THR A 18 2.52 18.81 30.90
CA THR A 18 2.20 17.37 31.05
C THR A 18 1.51 16.83 29.79
N ALA A 19 0.57 17.57 29.21
CA ALA A 19 -0.08 17.24 27.94
C ALA A 19 0.88 17.32 26.73
N ASN A 20 1.91 18.15 26.77
CA ASN A 20 2.97 18.23 25.77
C ASN A 20 4.03 17.13 25.96
N ARG A 21 4.31 16.70 27.19
CA ARG A 21 5.18 15.53 27.46
C ARG A 21 4.52 14.20 27.09
N LEU A 22 3.20 14.08 27.21
CA LEU A 22 2.43 12.92 26.73
C LEU A 22 2.29 12.87 25.20
N ARG A 23 2.57 13.99 24.52
CA ARG A 23 2.43 14.19 23.06
C ARG A 23 3.61 13.69 22.23
N ILE A 24 4.77 13.51 22.87
CA ILE A 24 6.04 13.06 22.25
C ILE A 24 6.16 11.51 22.27
N SER A 25 5.23 10.79 22.91
CA SER A 25 5.22 9.31 22.97
C SER A 25 4.58 8.62 21.74
N SER A 26 4.30 9.38 20.67
CA SER A 26 3.46 8.93 19.56
C SER A 26 4.13 7.92 18.59
N ILE A 27 5.45 7.65 18.68
CA ILE A 27 6.13 6.64 17.83
C ILE A 27 5.83 5.21 18.28
N GLN A 28 5.37 5.02 19.51
CA GLN A 28 5.04 3.69 20.04
C GLN A 28 3.74 3.11 19.45
N ALA A 29 3.09 3.77 18.49
CA ALA A 29 1.71 3.49 18.06
C ALA A 29 1.46 2.17 17.28
N THR A 30 2.45 1.30 17.10
CA THR A 30 2.25 -0.10 16.67
C THR A 30 2.43 -1.12 17.78
N THR A 31 2.90 -0.68 18.95
CA THR A 31 3.03 -1.45 20.20
C THR A 31 2.08 -0.97 21.29
N ALA A 32 1.81 0.33 21.36
CA ALA A 32 1.12 0.98 22.46
C ALA A 32 -0.22 1.55 21.98
N ALA A 33 -1.28 0.78 22.16
CA ALA A 33 -2.24 1.37 23.05
C ALA A 33 -1.59 1.25 24.43
N GLY A 34 -1.46 2.35 25.19
CA GLY A 34 -1.33 2.25 26.65
C GLY A 34 -2.59 1.67 27.28
N SER A 35 -3.26 0.78 26.55
CA SER A 35 -4.39 0.01 26.94
C SER A 35 -3.87 -1.35 27.39
N GLY A 36 -4.62 -2.02 28.25
CA GLY A 36 -4.27 -3.36 28.71
C GLY A 36 -4.30 -4.44 27.61
N TYR A 37 -4.54 -4.14 26.33
CA TYR A 37 -4.64 -5.18 25.31
C TYR A 37 -3.28 -5.76 24.90
N ARG A 38 -3.28 -7.06 24.60
CA ARG A 38 -2.16 -7.80 24.01
C ARG A 38 -2.56 -8.37 22.66
N VAL A 39 -1.57 -8.71 21.83
CA VAL A 39 -1.78 -9.32 20.52
C VAL A 39 -1.27 -10.75 20.54
N TYR A 40 -2.10 -11.69 20.13
CA TYR A 40 -1.77 -13.12 20.02
C TYR A 40 -1.95 -13.56 18.58
N CYS A 41 -0.92 -14.15 17.98
CA CYS A 41 -0.92 -14.66 16.62
C CYS A 41 -0.55 -16.15 16.63
N LEU A 42 -1.39 -17.00 16.06
CA LEU A 42 -1.14 -18.43 15.90
C LEU A 42 -0.62 -18.69 14.48
N LEU A 43 0.50 -19.40 14.38
CA LEU A 43 1.13 -19.77 13.12
C LEU A 43 1.35 -21.28 13.05
N GLY A 44 1.21 -21.87 11.86
CA GLY A 44 1.61 -23.26 11.62
C GLY A 44 3.10 -23.40 11.40
N ASP A 45 3.69 -24.55 11.68
CA ASP A 45 5.12 -24.81 11.43
C ASP A 45 5.54 -24.76 9.95
N GLY A 46 4.71 -25.29 9.05
CA GLY A 46 4.92 -25.19 7.61
C GLY A 46 4.90 -23.74 7.11
N GLU A 47 4.02 -22.91 7.68
CA GLU A 47 3.89 -21.47 7.39
C GLU A 47 5.15 -20.69 7.75
N LEU A 48 5.94 -21.13 8.73
CA LEU A 48 7.23 -20.51 9.10
C LEU A 48 8.30 -20.63 8.00
N SER A 49 8.01 -21.31 6.89
CA SER A 49 8.87 -21.30 5.71
C SER A 49 8.74 -20.00 4.89
N GLU A 50 7.66 -19.25 5.07
CA GLU A 50 7.45 -17.98 4.37
C GLU A 50 8.39 -16.89 4.89
N GLY A 51 9.10 -16.23 3.97
CA GLY A 51 10.07 -15.19 4.31
C GLY A 51 9.45 -13.99 5.04
N SER A 52 8.18 -13.69 4.75
CA SER A 52 7.42 -12.59 5.37
C SER A 52 7.23 -12.78 6.88
N VAL A 53 7.19 -14.03 7.38
CA VAL A 53 7.17 -14.31 8.83
C VAL A 53 8.47 -13.80 9.47
N TRP A 54 9.61 -14.05 8.83
CA TRP A 54 10.92 -13.65 9.36
C TRP A 54 11.16 -12.14 9.25
N GLU A 55 10.61 -11.48 8.23
CA GLU A 55 10.54 -10.02 8.16
C GLU A 55 9.77 -9.45 9.37
N ALA A 56 8.62 -10.05 9.73
CA ALA A 56 7.83 -9.65 10.90
C ALA A 56 8.52 -9.99 12.23
N MET A 57 9.21 -11.12 12.34
CA MET A 57 10.00 -11.49 13.52
C MET A 57 11.10 -10.45 13.78
N ALA A 58 11.85 -10.06 12.75
CA ALA A 58 12.87 -9.02 12.86
C ALA A 58 12.25 -7.66 13.22
N PHE A 59 11.15 -7.28 12.56
CA PHE A 59 10.43 -6.05 12.85
C PHE A 59 10.00 -5.98 14.32
N ALA A 60 9.39 -7.04 14.84
CA ALA A 60 8.88 -7.06 16.20
C ALA A 60 9.97 -6.87 17.26
N SER A 61 11.16 -7.43 17.06
CA SER A 61 12.27 -7.27 18.01
C SER A 61 12.94 -5.89 17.88
N ILE A 62 13.10 -5.36 16.66
CA ILE A 62 13.59 -4.00 16.41
C ILE A 62 12.71 -2.97 17.12
N TYR A 63 11.39 -3.10 16.99
CA TYR A 63 10.41 -2.21 17.62
C TYR A 63 10.02 -2.60 19.04
N LYS A 64 10.68 -3.63 19.62
CA LYS A 64 10.48 -4.08 21.00
C LYS A 64 9.02 -4.35 21.35
N LEU A 65 8.31 -5.12 20.51
CA LEU A 65 6.89 -5.40 20.65
C LEU A 65 6.58 -6.38 21.80
N ASP A 66 6.71 -5.95 23.05
CA ASP A 66 6.59 -6.78 24.25
C ASP A 66 5.14 -7.16 24.65
N ASN A 67 4.16 -6.57 23.96
CA ASN A 67 2.75 -6.95 24.02
C ASN A 67 2.35 -7.98 22.95
N LEU A 68 3.27 -8.42 22.09
CA LEU A 68 3.05 -9.42 21.05
C LEU A 68 3.46 -10.83 21.52
N VAL A 69 2.59 -11.80 21.27
CA VAL A 69 2.85 -13.23 21.44
C VAL A 69 2.58 -13.95 20.13
N ALA A 70 3.60 -14.65 19.62
CA ALA A 70 3.45 -15.63 18.55
C ALA A 70 3.34 -17.04 19.17
N ILE A 71 2.36 -17.82 18.74
CA ILE A 71 2.19 -19.22 19.10
C ILE A 71 2.53 -20.03 17.86
N LEU A 72 3.56 -20.85 17.94
CA LEU A 72 3.99 -21.71 16.84
C LEU A 72 3.42 -23.11 17.09
N ASP A 73 2.42 -23.51 16.29
CA ASP A 73 1.87 -24.86 16.29
C ASP A 73 2.83 -25.80 15.55
N ILE A 74 3.81 -26.33 16.29
CA ILE A 74 4.80 -27.27 15.77
C ILE A 74 4.22 -28.68 15.83
N ASN A 75 3.31 -28.94 14.88
CA ASN A 75 2.58 -30.20 14.75
C ASN A 75 3.27 -31.22 13.82
N ARG A 76 4.50 -30.91 13.40
CA ARG A 76 5.41 -31.68 12.53
C ARG A 76 5.06 -31.65 11.05
N LEU A 77 3.81 -31.42 10.67
CA LEU A 77 3.29 -31.77 9.36
C LEU A 77 2.74 -30.55 8.60
N GLY A 78 3.26 -30.35 7.39
CA GLY A 78 2.71 -29.41 6.41
C GLY A 78 1.48 -29.97 5.70
N GLN A 79 1.29 -29.55 4.44
CA GLN A 79 0.18 -30.02 3.61
C GLN A 79 0.46 -31.38 2.96
N SER A 80 1.58 -31.52 2.25
CA SER A 80 1.92 -32.72 1.50
C SER A 80 2.93 -33.63 2.22
N ASP A 81 3.74 -33.04 3.10
CA ASP A 81 4.90 -33.67 3.72
C ASP A 81 5.14 -33.07 5.12
N PRO A 82 6.02 -33.68 5.94
CA PRO A 82 6.51 -33.05 7.16
C PRO A 82 7.08 -31.64 6.91
N ALA A 83 6.84 -30.72 7.85
CA ALA A 83 7.53 -29.43 7.85
C ALA A 83 9.04 -29.66 8.01
N PRO A 84 9.92 -28.79 7.45
CA PRO A 84 11.34 -29.10 7.30
C PRO A 84 12.06 -29.46 8.61
N LEU A 85 11.69 -28.82 9.72
CA LEU A 85 12.32 -29.07 11.03
C LEU A 85 11.61 -30.15 11.84
N GLN A 86 10.43 -30.63 11.42
CA GLN A 86 9.64 -31.61 12.16
C GLN A 86 9.50 -31.19 13.63
N HIS A 87 9.87 -32.05 14.58
CA HIS A 87 9.90 -31.74 16.02
C HIS A 87 11.29 -31.37 16.56
N GLN A 88 12.17 -30.79 15.73
CA GLN A 88 13.45 -30.22 16.18
C GLN A 88 13.21 -28.88 16.90
N MET A 89 12.59 -28.96 18.08
CA MET A 89 12.12 -27.82 18.87
C MET A 89 13.25 -26.84 19.21
N ASP A 90 14.45 -27.35 19.45
CA ASP A 90 15.63 -26.54 19.76
C ASP A 90 16.05 -25.65 18.59
N VAL A 91 15.84 -26.11 17.35
CA VAL A 91 16.14 -25.30 16.15
C VAL A 91 15.12 -24.18 15.99
N TYR A 92 13.83 -24.44 16.24
CA TYR A 92 12.81 -23.39 16.28
C TYR A 92 13.12 -22.35 17.34
N GLN A 93 13.51 -22.79 18.55
CA GLN A 93 13.92 -21.91 19.64
C GLN A 93 15.10 -21.03 19.25
N LYS A 94 16.20 -21.64 18.77
CA LYS A 94 17.40 -20.92 18.33
C LYS A 94 17.09 -19.88 17.27
N ARG A 95 16.21 -20.20 16.31
CA ARG A 95 15.81 -19.23 15.28
C ARG A 95 15.03 -18.05 15.89
N CYS A 96 14.06 -18.31 16.76
CA CYS A 96 13.30 -17.23 17.41
C CYS A 96 14.21 -16.32 18.26
N GLU A 97 15.09 -16.91 19.06
CA GLU A 97 16.05 -16.20 19.90
C GLU A 97 17.05 -15.37 19.07
N ALA A 98 17.56 -15.94 17.96
CA ALA A 98 18.45 -15.22 17.05
C ALA A 98 17.78 -14.00 16.40
N PHE A 99 16.45 -14.02 16.24
CA PHE A 99 15.65 -12.88 15.78
C PHE A 99 15.22 -11.95 16.92
N GLY A 100 15.70 -12.15 18.14
CA GLY A 100 15.51 -11.24 19.28
C GLY A 100 14.25 -11.49 20.13
N TRP A 101 13.61 -12.66 19.96
CA TRP A 101 12.39 -13.02 20.70
C TRP A 101 12.70 -13.78 21.99
N HIS A 102 11.84 -13.62 22.99
CA HIS A 102 11.81 -14.54 24.13
C HIS A 102 11.10 -15.83 23.71
N ALA A 103 11.82 -16.95 23.64
CA ALA A 103 11.28 -18.22 23.18
C ALA A 103 11.04 -19.18 24.35
N VAL A 104 9.86 -19.80 24.38
CA VAL A 104 9.49 -20.80 25.40
C VAL A 104 8.94 -22.03 24.70
N ILE A 105 9.61 -23.17 24.86
CA ILE A 105 9.10 -24.47 24.40
C ILE A 105 8.11 -24.98 25.44
N VAL A 106 6.96 -25.47 24.98
CA VAL A 106 5.93 -26.10 25.81
C VAL A 106 5.42 -27.38 25.16
N ASP A 107 4.87 -28.29 25.95
CA ASP A 107 3.89 -29.26 25.46
C ASP A 107 2.60 -28.51 25.08
N GLY A 108 2.32 -28.44 23.77
CA GLY A 108 1.16 -27.73 23.24
C GLY A 108 -0.18 -28.38 23.60
N HIS A 109 -0.17 -29.59 24.17
CA HIS A 109 -1.37 -30.27 24.68
C HIS A 109 -1.49 -30.19 26.20
N SER A 110 -0.51 -29.58 26.89
CA SER A 110 -0.57 -29.30 28.31
C SER A 110 -1.18 -27.92 28.55
N VAL A 111 -2.46 -27.90 28.93
CA VAL A 111 -3.18 -26.65 29.25
C VAL A 111 -2.49 -25.90 30.39
N GLU A 112 -1.89 -26.61 31.35
CA GLU A 112 -1.15 -26.01 32.46
C GLU A 112 0.11 -25.28 31.98
N GLU A 113 0.90 -25.90 31.11
CA GLU A 113 2.09 -25.26 30.53
C GLU A 113 1.72 -24.04 29.68
N LEU A 114 0.66 -24.15 28.87
CA LEU A 114 0.14 -23.04 28.09
C LEU A 114 -0.28 -21.87 28.97
N CYS A 115 -1.08 -22.11 30.02
CA CYS A 115 -1.47 -21.06 30.97
C CYS A 115 -0.25 -20.41 31.63
N LYS A 116 0.74 -21.20 32.04
CA LYS A 116 1.98 -20.70 32.65
C LYS A 116 2.81 -19.87 31.66
N ALA A 117 2.89 -20.28 30.39
CA ALA A 117 3.64 -19.57 29.37
C ALA A 117 2.96 -18.25 28.98
N PHE A 118 1.64 -18.24 28.78
CA PHE A 118 0.88 -17.03 28.47
C PHE A 118 0.81 -16.03 29.63
N GLY A 119 0.86 -16.51 30.87
CA GLY A 119 0.73 -15.68 32.08
C GLY A 119 1.96 -14.82 32.41
N GLN A 120 3.07 -14.96 31.68
CA GLN A 120 4.30 -14.23 31.95
C GLN A 120 4.49 -13.07 30.98
N ALA A 121 4.30 -11.84 31.45
CA ALA A 121 4.74 -10.66 30.71
C ALA A 121 6.28 -10.62 30.59
N LYS A 122 6.77 -10.08 29.48
CA LYS A 122 8.20 -9.93 29.16
C LYS A 122 8.45 -8.53 28.60
N HIS A 123 9.72 -8.18 28.42
CA HIS A 123 10.17 -6.93 27.77
C HIS A 123 10.62 -7.16 26.31
N GLN A 124 10.18 -8.27 25.72
CA GLN A 124 10.49 -8.71 24.35
C GLN A 124 9.22 -9.32 23.74
N PRO A 125 9.07 -9.31 22.40
CA PRO A 125 8.09 -10.16 21.75
C PRO A 125 8.34 -11.63 22.14
N THR A 126 7.26 -12.37 22.42
CA THR A 126 7.34 -13.72 22.99
C THR A 126 6.87 -14.78 21.99
N ALA A 127 7.68 -15.81 21.77
CA ALA A 127 7.35 -16.96 20.94
C ALA A 127 7.08 -18.16 21.85
N ILE A 128 5.84 -18.64 21.86
CA ILE A 128 5.47 -19.91 22.52
C ILE A 128 5.55 -20.99 21.45
N ILE A 129 6.56 -21.83 21.57
CA ILE A 129 6.89 -22.88 20.61
C ILE A 129 6.25 -24.17 21.10
N ALA A 130 5.00 -24.38 20.69
CA ALA A 130 4.17 -25.47 21.17
C ALA A 130 4.47 -26.72 20.35
N LYS A 131 5.07 -27.73 20.98
CA LYS A 131 5.17 -29.06 20.38
C LYS A 131 3.79 -29.71 20.42
N THR A 132 3.23 -30.04 19.27
CA THR A 132 1.89 -30.63 19.15
C THR A 132 1.93 -31.85 18.23
N PHE A 133 0.76 -32.39 17.88
CA PHE A 133 0.63 -33.50 16.94
C PHE A 133 -0.58 -33.22 16.07
N LYS A 134 -0.39 -33.23 14.75
CA LYS A 134 -1.49 -32.93 13.82
C LYS A 134 -2.56 -34.01 13.93
N GLY A 135 -3.83 -33.60 14.04
CA GLY A 135 -4.93 -34.53 14.29
C GLY A 135 -4.99 -35.07 15.73
N ARG A 136 -4.43 -34.35 16.70
CA ARG A 136 -4.47 -34.72 18.13
C ARG A 136 -5.85 -35.21 18.57
N GLY A 137 -5.89 -36.34 19.26
CA GLY A 137 -7.11 -36.92 19.81
C GLY A 137 -7.98 -37.67 18.79
N ILE A 138 -7.49 -37.86 17.56
CA ILE A 138 -8.14 -38.66 16.53
C ILE A 138 -7.32 -39.95 16.33
N PRO A 139 -7.75 -41.09 16.91
CA PRO A 139 -7.04 -42.35 16.78
C PRO A 139 -6.82 -42.74 15.31
N GLY A 140 -5.61 -43.20 14.99
CA GLY A 140 -5.23 -43.57 13.62
C GLY A 140 -4.99 -42.40 12.65
N VAL A 141 -5.25 -41.16 13.06
CA VAL A 141 -4.98 -39.93 12.28
C VAL A 141 -3.90 -39.09 12.94
N GLU A 142 -3.83 -39.08 14.27
CA GLU A 142 -2.82 -38.34 15.01
C GLU A 142 -1.40 -38.66 14.53
N ASP A 143 -0.65 -37.60 14.23
CA ASP A 143 0.72 -37.65 13.72
C ASP A 143 0.88 -38.40 12.37
N LYS A 144 -0.21 -38.51 11.58
CA LYS A 144 -0.19 -39.15 10.25
C LYS A 144 -0.24 -38.14 9.11
N GLU A 145 0.55 -38.42 8.08
CA GLU A 145 0.49 -37.74 6.79
C GLU A 145 -0.83 -38.04 6.06
N SER A 146 -1.03 -37.39 4.91
CA SER A 146 -2.20 -37.61 4.04
C SER A 146 -3.57 -37.22 4.62
N TRP A 147 -3.62 -36.54 5.76
CA TRP A 147 -4.88 -36.08 6.38
C TRP A 147 -5.10 -34.56 6.35
N HIS A 148 -4.13 -33.77 5.88
CA HIS A 148 -4.33 -32.32 5.74
C HIS A 148 -5.45 -32.00 4.75
N GLY A 149 -6.38 -31.13 5.16
CA GLY A 149 -7.52 -30.72 4.33
C GLY A 149 -8.54 -31.82 4.04
N LYS A 150 -8.46 -32.98 4.71
CA LYS A 150 -9.39 -34.09 4.51
C LYS A 150 -10.39 -34.19 5.66
N PRO A 151 -11.71 -34.13 5.38
CA PRO A 151 -12.71 -34.37 6.40
C PRO A 151 -12.72 -35.85 6.80
N LEU A 152 -13.08 -36.14 8.06
CA LEU A 152 -13.35 -37.51 8.49
C LEU A 152 -14.63 -38.03 7.81
N PRO A 153 -14.63 -39.25 7.26
CA PRO A 153 -15.85 -39.91 6.83
C PRO A 153 -16.86 -40.00 7.98
N LYS A 154 -18.16 -39.96 7.68
CA LYS A 154 -19.22 -39.87 8.71
C LYS A 154 -19.13 -40.96 9.79
N ASN A 155 -18.90 -42.22 9.41
CA ASN A 155 -18.76 -43.33 10.35
C ASN A 155 -17.55 -43.15 11.29
N MET A 156 -16.42 -42.71 10.74
CA MET A 156 -15.22 -42.42 11.53
C MET A 156 -15.43 -41.22 12.45
N ALA A 157 -16.13 -40.19 11.97
CA ALA A 157 -16.46 -39.02 12.76
C ALA A 157 -17.30 -39.37 13.99
N ASP A 158 -18.32 -40.23 13.83
CA ASP A 158 -19.20 -40.64 14.94
C ASP A 158 -18.41 -41.36 16.05
N GLU A 159 -17.50 -42.27 15.68
CA GLU A 159 -16.64 -43.01 16.62
C GLU A 159 -15.67 -42.07 17.35
N VAL A 160 -14.96 -41.21 16.59
CA VAL A 160 -14.01 -40.24 17.13
C VAL A 160 -14.71 -39.25 18.07
N ILE A 161 -15.90 -38.76 17.70
CA ILE A 161 -16.69 -37.87 18.54
C ILE A 161 -17.06 -38.56 19.85
N GLN A 162 -17.52 -39.81 19.81
CA GLN A 162 -17.86 -40.56 21.03
C GLN A 162 -16.65 -40.71 21.95
N GLU A 163 -15.48 -41.03 21.41
CA GLU A 163 -14.24 -41.14 22.18
C GLU A 163 -13.86 -39.82 22.84
N ILE A 164 -13.83 -38.71 22.07
CA ILE A 164 -13.52 -37.38 22.61
C ILE A 164 -14.54 -36.99 23.68
N TYR A 165 -15.83 -37.23 23.46
CA TYR A 165 -16.87 -36.92 24.44
C TYR A 165 -16.72 -37.71 25.74
N SER A 166 -16.23 -38.95 25.67
CA SER A 166 -16.00 -39.77 26.87
C SER A 166 -14.95 -39.18 27.82
N GLN A 167 -14.06 -38.32 27.30
CA GLN A 167 -13.02 -37.64 28.07
C GLN A 167 -13.52 -36.36 28.75
N ILE A 168 -14.71 -35.85 28.40
CA ILE A 168 -15.26 -34.61 28.94
C ILE A 168 -15.85 -34.85 30.34
N GLN A 169 -15.25 -34.22 31.34
CA GLN A 169 -15.68 -34.36 32.73
C GLN A 169 -16.89 -33.49 33.10
N SER A 170 -17.12 -32.38 32.40
CA SER A 170 -18.17 -31.42 32.73
C SER A 170 -18.68 -30.70 31.48
N LYS A 171 -19.99 -30.43 31.46
CA LYS A 171 -20.65 -29.65 30.39
C LYS A 171 -20.63 -28.14 30.66
N LYS A 172 -20.17 -27.70 31.83
CA LYS A 172 -20.11 -26.27 32.17
C LYS A 172 -19.04 -25.59 31.31
N LYS A 173 -19.39 -24.45 30.74
CA LYS A 173 -18.49 -23.64 29.89
C LYS A 173 -17.82 -22.55 30.74
N ILE A 174 -16.58 -22.24 30.40
CA ILE A 174 -15.82 -21.11 30.99
C ILE A 174 -16.37 -19.80 30.41
N LEU A 175 -16.47 -18.76 31.24
CA LEU A 175 -16.87 -17.42 30.80
C LEU A 175 -15.64 -16.58 30.44
N ALA A 176 -15.76 -15.78 29.39
CA ALA A 176 -14.71 -14.83 29.02
C ALA A 176 -14.58 -13.71 30.07
N THR A 177 -13.37 -13.16 30.20
CA THR A 177 -13.10 -11.98 31.03
C THR A 177 -13.05 -10.74 30.14
N PRO A 178 -13.79 -9.65 30.45
CA PRO A 178 -13.75 -8.44 29.66
C PRO A 178 -12.39 -7.73 29.75
N PRO A 179 -11.99 -6.93 28.74
CA PRO A 179 -10.75 -6.17 28.77
C PRO A 179 -10.86 -4.93 29.67
N GLN A 180 -9.71 -4.34 29.99
CA GLN A 180 -9.65 -2.97 30.49
C GLN A 180 -10.05 -2.00 29.36
N GLU A 181 -10.87 -0.99 29.68
CA GLU A 181 -11.41 -0.03 28.71
C GLU A 181 -10.61 1.28 28.68
N ASP A 182 -9.38 1.20 28.18
CA ASP A 182 -8.40 2.29 28.18
C ASP A 182 -7.86 2.62 26.77
N ALA A 183 -8.49 2.08 25.72
CA ALA A 183 -8.21 2.49 24.34
C ALA A 183 -8.78 3.90 24.07
N PRO A 184 -7.98 4.85 23.53
CA PRO A 184 -8.45 6.21 23.28
C PRO A 184 -9.44 6.26 22.12
N SER A 185 -10.31 7.28 22.15
CA SER A 185 -11.17 7.62 21.01
C SER A 185 -10.35 8.10 19.82
N VAL A 186 -10.86 7.87 18.61
CA VAL A 186 -10.23 8.30 17.35
C VAL A 186 -11.23 9.11 16.55
N ASN A 187 -10.81 10.28 16.07
CA ASN A 187 -11.66 11.14 15.26
C ASN A 187 -11.75 10.62 13.81
N ILE A 188 -12.94 10.20 13.38
CA ILE A 188 -13.21 9.65 12.04
C ILE A 188 -13.62 10.71 10.99
N THR A 189 -13.57 12.00 11.29
CA THR A 189 -13.88 13.04 10.30
C THR A 189 -12.89 13.04 9.13
N ASN A 190 -13.30 13.65 8.01
CA ASN A 190 -12.41 13.88 6.86
C ASN A 190 -11.16 14.66 7.26
N ILE A 191 -10.05 14.30 6.64
CA ILE A 191 -8.75 14.94 6.79
C ILE A 191 -8.59 15.93 5.63
N ARG A 192 -8.32 17.20 5.92
CA ARG A 192 -8.12 18.22 4.88
C ARG A 192 -6.73 18.80 4.96
N MET A 193 -6.16 19.17 3.83
CA MET A 193 -4.93 19.94 3.80
C MET A 193 -5.12 21.25 4.59
N PRO A 194 -4.12 21.68 5.38
CA PRO A 194 -4.24 22.90 6.19
C PRO A 194 -4.34 24.17 5.33
N THR A 195 -3.79 24.14 4.13
CA THR A 195 -3.85 25.20 3.12
C THR A 195 -3.88 24.59 1.71
N PRO A 196 -4.36 25.33 0.69
CA PRO A 196 -4.19 24.91 -0.71
C PRO A 196 -2.71 24.70 -1.08
N PRO A 197 -2.43 24.00 -2.20
CA PRO A 197 -1.09 23.94 -2.78
C PRO A 197 -0.47 25.34 -2.97
N SER A 198 0.86 25.42 -2.94
CA SER A 198 1.59 26.69 -3.06
C SER A 198 2.66 26.64 -4.14
N TYR A 199 2.39 25.94 -5.24
CA TYR A 199 3.26 25.84 -6.39
C TYR A 199 3.06 27.05 -7.33
N LYS A 200 4.03 27.33 -8.21
CA LYS A 200 3.86 28.34 -9.26
C LYS A 200 3.86 27.64 -10.62
N VAL A 201 2.90 27.96 -11.47
CA VAL A 201 2.86 27.43 -12.84
C VAL A 201 4.18 27.73 -13.55
N GLY A 202 4.77 26.72 -14.17
CA GLY A 202 6.08 26.78 -14.83
C GLY A 202 7.28 26.41 -13.95
N ASP A 203 7.17 26.47 -12.62
CA ASP A 203 8.21 25.92 -11.74
C ASP A 203 8.33 24.41 -11.96
N LYS A 204 9.50 23.84 -11.69
CA LYS A 204 9.76 22.41 -11.87
C LYS A 204 9.86 21.68 -10.54
N ILE A 205 9.18 20.55 -10.44
CA ILE A 205 9.30 19.62 -9.32
C ILE A 205 8.99 18.20 -9.77
N ALA A 206 9.68 17.21 -9.21
CA ALA A 206 9.32 15.81 -9.40
C ALA A 206 8.12 15.45 -8.52
N THR A 207 7.16 14.68 -9.05
CA THR A 207 5.96 14.30 -8.28
C THR A 207 6.30 13.46 -7.04
N ARG A 208 7.39 12.69 -7.05
CA ARG A 208 7.89 12.00 -5.83
C ARG A 208 8.26 12.99 -4.70
N LYS A 209 8.82 14.15 -5.04
CA LYS A 209 9.17 15.19 -4.06
C LYS A 209 7.92 15.93 -3.57
N ALA A 210 6.99 16.23 -4.49
CA ALA A 210 5.70 16.79 -4.13
C ALA A 210 4.89 15.87 -3.20
N TYR A 211 5.00 14.54 -3.37
CA TYR A 211 4.39 13.57 -2.45
C TYR A 211 4.93 13.71 -1.03
N GLY A 212 6.25 13.72 -0.84
CA GLY A 212 6.86 13.89 0.48
C GLY A 212 6.44 15.20 1.16
N GLN A 213 6.40 16.30 0.41
CA GLN A 213 5.93 17.61 0.89
C GLN A 213 4.44 17.58 1.26
N ALA A 214 3.59 17.00 0.40
CA ALA A 214 2.16 16.89 0.63
C ALA A 214 1.83 16.00 1.84
N LEU A 215 2.51 14.87 1.99
CA LEU A 215 2.30 13.96 3.11
C LEU A 215 2.68 14.61 4.44
N ALA A 216 3.83 15.29 4.50
CA ALA A 216 4.26 16.02 5.69
C ALA A 216 3.26 17.15 6.04
N LYS A 217 2.80 17.89 5.02
CA LYS A 217 1.76 18.91 5.14
C LYS A 217 0.45 18.35 5.68
N LEU A 218 -0.02 17.21 5.18
CA LEU A 218 -1.22 16.53 5.66
C LEU A 218 -1.04 15.99 7.10
N GLY A 219 0.19 15.59 7.45
CA GLY A 219 0.57 15.21 8.80
C GLY A 219 0.30 16.30 9.84
N HIS A 220 0.43 17.59 9.48
CA HIS A 220 0.08 18.71 10.37
C HIS A 220 -1.42 18.87 10.60
N ALA A 221 -2.27 18.35 9.70
CA ALA A 221 -3.72 18.45 9.81
C ALA A 221 -4.35 17.31 10.61
N SER A 222 -3.70 16.15 10.71
CA SER A 222 -4.24 15.01 11.44
C SER A 222 -3.17 14.10 12.00
N ASP A 223 -3.30 13.80 13.30
CA ASP A 223 -2.48 12.84 14.03
C ASP A 223 -2.72 11.38 13.59
N ARG A 224 -3.78 11.11 12.80
CA ARG A 224 -4.06 9.77 12.26
C ARG A 224 -3.12 9.36 11.13
N ILE A 225 -2.52 10.33 10.44
CA ILE A 225 -1.60 10.04 9.33
C ILE A 225 -0.33 9.41 9.91
N ILE A 226 0.01 8.22 9.42
CA ILE A 226 1.31 7.58 9.67
C ILE A 226 1.97 7.27 8.35
N ALA A 227 3.30 7.33 8.31
CA ALA A 227 4.10 7.03 7.13
C ALA A 227 4.95 5.78 7.39
N LEU A 228 5.05 4.91 6.38
CA LEU A 228 5.88 3.71 6.40
C LEU A 228 6.76 3.73 5.16
N ASP A 229 8.04 3.40 5.29
CA ASP A 229 8.95 3.33 4.14
C ASP A 229 9.94 2.18 4.30
N GLY A 230 10.31 1.56 3.19
CA GLY A 230 11.22 0.42 3.16
C GLY A 230 12.66 0.80 2.77
N ASP A 231 13.35 1.56 3.63
CA ASP A 231 14.70 2.09 3.41
C ASP A 231 14.91 2.93 2.12
N THR A 232 13.83 3.49 1.57
CA THR A 232 13.86 4.32 0.36
C THR A 232 13.41 5.76 0.60
N LYS A 233 13.27 6.17 1.87
CA LYS A 233 12.73 7.46 2.32
C LYS A 233 13.37 8.71 1.70
N ASN A 234 14.65 8.64 1.36
CA ASN A 234 15.40 9.70 0.69
C ASN A 234 15.10 9.80 -0.82
N SER A 235 14.54 8.72 -1.39
CA SER A 235 14.22 8.59 -2.81
C SER A 235 12.73 8.81 -3.07
N THR A 236 11.88 8.34 -2.16
CA THR A 236 10.43 8.58 -2.13
C THR A 236 10.09 9.95 -1.55
N PHE A 237 11.05 10.61 -0.88
CA PHE A 237 10.87 11.83 -0.10
C PHE A 237 9.95 11.70 1.13
N SER A 238 9.59 10.48 1.55
CA SER A 238 8.90 10.27 2.83
C SER A 238 9.76 10.68 4.03
N GLU A 239 11.08 10.85 3.85
CA GLU A 239 11.96 11.45 4.85
C GLU A 239 11.53 12.86 5.31
N ILE A 240 10.79 13.59 4.46
CA ILE A 240 10.24 14.90 4.81
C ILE A 240 9.19 14.73 5.91
N PHE A 241 8.31 13.73 5.79
CA PHE A 241 7.37 13.37 6.86
C PHE A 241 8.12 12.90 8.10
N LYS A 242 9.14 12.04 7.95
CA LYS A 242 9.98 11.58 9.08
C LYS A 242 10.61 12.73 9.85
N LYS A 243 11.06 13.78 9.15
CA LYS A 243 11.70 14.95 9.76
C LYS A 243 10.70 15.77 10.58
N GLU A 244 9.48 15.95 10.08
CA GLU A 244 8.46 16.79 10.71
C GLU A 244 7.61 16.05 11.75
N HIS A 245 7.41 14.75 11.56
CA HIS A 245 6.58 13.86 12.36
C HIS A 245 7.30 12.53 12.65
N PRO A 246 8.50 12.55 13.30
CA PRO A 246 9.28 11.33 13.57
C PRO A 246 8.44 10.31 14.34
N ASP A 247 7.79 10.79 15.39
CA ASP A 247 6.39 10.65 15.78
C ASP A 247 5.59 9.49 15.17
N ARG A 248 5.45 9.51 13.87
CA ARG A 248 4.45 8.74 13.12
C ARG A 248 5.06 8.11 11.88
N PHE A 249 6.39 8.02 11.86
CA PHE A 249 7.14 7.39 10.79
C PHE A 249 7.66 6.03 11.27
N ILE A 250 7.35 4.99 10.50
CA ILE A 250 7.79 3.62 10.74
C ILE A 250 8.79 3.26 9.65
N GLU A 251 10.05 3.08 10.03
CA GLU A 251 11.07 2.49 9.15
C GLU A 251 10.83 0.99 9.06
N CYS A 252 10.50 0.50 7.88
CA CYS A 252 10.20 -0.91 7.63
C CYS A 252 11.41 -1.67 7.07
N TYR A 253 12.52 -0.99 6.75
CA TYR A 253 13.70 -1.58 6.13
C TYR A 253 13.37 -2.22 4.76
N ILE A 254 14.30 -2.96 4.16
CA ILE A 254 14.12 -3.61 2.85
C ILE A 254 13.25 -4.88 3.02
N ALA A 255 11.96 -4.67 3.31
CA ALA A 255 10.98 -5.70 3.65
C ALA A 255 9.55 -5.27 3.26
N GLU A 256 9.28 -5.15 1.94
CA GLU A 256 8.03 -4.59 1.43
C GLU A 256 6.80 -5.43 1.80
N GLN A 257 6.94 -6.76 1.87
CA GLN A 257 5.84 -7.66 2.26
C GLN A 257 5.37 -7.32 3.68
N ASN A 258 6.31 -7.26 4.62
CA ASN A 258 6.00 -6.86 5.99
C ASN A 258 5.50 -5.41 6.07
N MET A 259 6.10 -4.45 5.34
CA MET A 259 5.64 -3.05 5.34
C MET A 259 4.14 -2.93 5.02
N VAL A 260 3.65 -3.61 3.98
CA VAL A 260 2.23 -3.60 3.64
C VAL A 260 1.39 -4.25 4.75
N SER A 261 1.83 -5.39 5.30
CA SER A 261 1.14 -6.05 6.40
C SER A 261 1.07 -5.21 7.67
N ILE A 262 2.14 -4.48 8.02
CA ILE A 262 2.15 -3.52 9.15
C ILE A 262 1.10 -2.43 8.91
N ALA A 263 1.04 -1.85 7.71
CA ALA A 263 0.04 -0.83 7.39
C ALA A 263 -1.40 -1.38 7.49
N VAL A 264 -1.66 -2.60 7.00
CA VAL A 264 -2.97 -3.26 7.16
C VAL A 264 -3.33 -3.40 8.63
N GLY A 265 -2.39 -3.87 9.46
CA GLY A 265 -2.56 -3.99 10.91
C GLY A 265 -2.89 -2.65 11.57
N CYS A 266 -2.17 -1.59 11.22
CA CYS A 266 -2.38 -0.23 11.72
C CYS A 266 -3.76 0.34 11.34
N ALA A 267 -4.25 0.03 10.14
CA ALA A 267 -5.54 0.50 9.65
C ALA A 267 -6.74 -0.23 10.28
N THR A 268 -6.54 -1.41 10.88
CA THR A 268 -7.62 -2.15 11.53
C THR A 268 -8.37 -1.29 12.54
N ARG A 269 -9.69 -1.44 12.65
CA ARG A 269 -10.55 -0.66 13.55
C ARG A 269 -10.42 0.87 13.36
N ASN A 270 -9.94 1.31 12.19
CA ASN A 270 -9.72 2.71 11.82
C ASN A 270 -8.79 3.46 12.78
N ARG A 271 -7.78 2.78 13.36
CA ARG A 271 -6.88 3.41 14.35
C ARG A 271 -5.98 4.46 13.72
N THR A 272 -5.48 4.21 12.51
CA THR A 272 -4.63 5.16 11.75
C THR A 272 -5.05 5.23 10.29
N VAL A 273 -4.45 6.15 9.54
CA VAL A 273 -4.53 6.29 8.09
C VAL A 273 -3.10 6.16 7.54
N PRO A 274 -2.67 4.94 7.16
CA PRO A 274 -1.29 4.68 6.78
C PRO A 274 -1.00 5.05 5.33
N PHE A 275 0.20 5.57 5.10
CA PHE A 275 0.82 5.78 3.79
C PHE A 275 2.14 5.01 3.72
N CYS A 276 2.21 3.96 2.91
CA CYS A 276 3.47 3.28 2.63
C CYS A 276 4.13 3.87 1.38
N SER A 277 5.45 3.92 1.36
CA SER A 277 6.20 4.31 0.17
C SER A 277 7.41 3.43 -0.06
N THR A 278 7.61 3.10 -1.34
CA THR A 278 8.83 2.52 -1.90
C THR A 278 8.87 2.84 -3.39
N PHE A 279 9.75 2.23 -4.17
CA PHE A 279 9.68 2.29 -5.62
C PHE A 279 8.46 1.47 -6.06
N ALA A 280 7.68 1.96 -7.02
CA ALA A 280 6.51 1.26 -7.53
C ALA A 280 6.86 -0.16 -8.02
N ALA A 281 8.06 -0.36 -8.56
CA ALA A 281 8.58 -1.66 -8.96
C ALA A 281 8.63 -2.64 -7.79
N PHE A 282 8.99 -2.20 -6.59
CA PHE A 282 9.15 -3.07 -5.42
C PHE A 282 7.83 -3.36 -4.70
N PHE A 283 6.73 -2.66 -5.02
CA PHE A 283 5.42 -3.13 -4.58
C PHE A 283 5.01 -4.46 -5.23
N THR A 284 5.64 -4.87 -6.34
CA THR A 284 5.47 -6.23 -6.88
C THR A 284 5.90 -7.30 -5.88
N ARG A 285 6.91 -7.01 -5.03
CA ARG A 285 7.36 -7.88 -3.94
C ARG A 285 6.27 -8.11 -2.89
N ALA A 286 5.34 -7.18 -2.74
CA ALA A 286 4.25 -7.22 -1.77
C ALA A 286 2.87 -7.44 -2.41
N PHE A 287 2.81 -7.90 -3.66
CA PHE A 287 1.54 -7.97 -4.38
C PHE A 287 0.53 -8.90 -3.68
N ASP A 288 0.99 -10.01 -3.10
CA ASP A 288 0.10 -10.91 -2.36
C ASP A 288 -0.47 -10.25 -1.09
N GLN A 289 0.34 -9.48 -0.35
CA GLN A 289 -0.14 -8.71 0.80
C GLN A 289 -1.12 -7.62 0.37
N ILE A 290 -0.91 -6.96 -0.76
CA ILE A 290 -1.85 -5.97 -1.32
C ILE A 290 -3.16 -6.63 -1.74
N ARG A 291 -3.09 -7.82 -2.37
CA ARG A 291 -4.25 -8.64 -2.72
C ARG A 291 -5.05 -9.02 -1.47
N MET A 292 -4.37 -9.50 -0.43
CA MET A 292 -4.98 -9.87 0.84
C MET A 292 -5.51 -8.65 1.61
N ALA A 293 -4.89 -7.48 1.48
CA ALA A 293 -5.39 -6.23 2.05
C ALA A 293 -6.76 -5.84 1.46
N ALA A 294 -6.95 -6.04 0.15
CA ALA A 294 -8.25 -5.80 -0.49
C ALA A 294 -9.30 -6.83 -0.06
N ILE A 295 -8.93 -8.11 0.05
CA ILE A 295 -9.81 -9.17 0.59
C ILE A 295 -10.20 -8.87 2.04
N SER A 296 -9.31 -8.22 2.79
CA SER A 296 -9.54 -7.79 4.18
C SER A 296 -10.33 -6.47 4.28
N GLU A 297 -10.78 -5.91 3.15
CA GLU A 297 -11.44 -4.59 3.09
C GLU A 297 -10.63 -3.46 3.77
N SER A 298 -9.31 -3.56 3.70
CA SER A 298 -8.40 -2.61 4.35
C SER A 298 -8.39 -1.25 3.65
N ASN A 299 -8.12 -0.20 4.43
CA ASN A 299 -7.99 1.18 3.96
C ASN A 299 -6.54 1.62 4.13
N ILE A 300 -5.72 1.38 3.11
CA ILE A 300 -4.29 1.73 3.11
C ILE A 300 -3.93 2.52 1.86
N ASN A 301 -2.95 3.42 2.00
CA ASN A 301 -2.45 4.24 0.92
C ASN A 301 -1.02 3.82 0.58
N LEU A 302 -0.72 3.68 -0.70
CA LEU A 302 0.54 3.17 -1.23
C LEU A 302 1.07 4.16 -2.27
N CYS A 303 2.21 4.80 -2.02
CA CYS A 303 2.85 5.70 -2.98
C CYS A 303 4.08 5.01 -3.58
N GLY A 304 3.97 4.63 -4.85
CA GLY A 304 5.07 4.04 -5.59
C GLY A 304 5.81 5.10 -6.40
N SER A 305 7.09 5.29 -6.12
CA SER A 305 7.95 6.21 -6.87
C SER A 305 8.68 5.51 -8.02
N HIS A 306 9.50 6.24 -8.77
CA HIS A 306 10.40 5.66 -9.79
C HIS A 306 9.66 4.86 -10.87
N SER A 307 8.49 5.37 -11.27
CA SER A 307 7.69 4.75 -12.30
C SER A 307 8.27 4.94 -13.70
N GLY A 308 8.28 3.85 -14.48
CA GLY A 308 8.63 3.86 -15.89
C GLY A 308 10.12 3.98 -16.23
N VAL A 309 10.43 4.02 -17.52
CA VAL A 309 11.80 4.18 -18.04
C VAL A 309 12.40 5.55 -17.77
N SER A 310 11.55 6.54 -17.47
CA SER A 310 11.97 7.91 -17.18
C SER A 310 12.84 8.05 -15.92
N ILE A 311 13.05 6.98 -15.14
CA ILE A 311 14.04 6.99 -14.06
C ILE A 311 15.47 7.13 -14.58
N GLY A 312 15.75 6.59 -15.78
CA GLY A 312 17.06 6.67 -16.42
C GLY A 312 18.01 5.53 -16.06
N GLU A 313 19.11 5.90 -15.40
CA GLU A 313 20.36 5.15 -15.43
C GLU A 313 20.34 3.83 -14.65
N ASP A 314 19.49 3.70 -13.63
CA ASP A 314 19.41 2.49 -12.80
C ASP A 314 18.94 1.25 -13.59
N GLY A 315 18.24 1.46 -14.70
CA GLY A 315 17.81 0.36 -15.58
C GLY A 315 16.58 -0.39 -15.07
N PRO A 316 16.22 -1.51 -15.72
CA PRO A 316 14.88 -2.12 -15.64
C PRO A 316 14.55 -2.72 -14.27
N SER A 317 15.52 -3.01 -13.40
CA SER A 317 15.26 -3.53 -12.05
C SER A 317 14.53 -2.53 -11.15
N GLN A 318 14.61 -1.23 -11.42
CA GLN A 318 13.98 -0.16 -10.64
C GLN A 318 12.76 0.45 -11.38
N MET A 319 12.56 0.11 -12.66
CA MET A 319 11.52 0.69 -13.51
C MET A 319 10.19 -0.01 -13.25
N ALA A 320 9.23 0.69 -12.64
CA ALA A 320 7.88 0.15 -12.50
C ALA A 320 7.15 0.23 -13.85
N LEU A 321 6.89 -0.91 -14.48
CA LEU A 321 6.25 -0.98 -15.80
C LEU A 321 5.02 -1.88 -15.83
N GLU A 322 4.70 -2.52 -14.71
CA GLU A 322 3.55 -3.39 -14.47
C GLU A 322 2.70 -2.93 -13.27
N ASP A 323 3.06 -1.81 -12.65
CA ASP A 323 2.42 -1.31 -11.43
C ASP A 323 0.97 -0.86 -11.66
N LEU A 324 0.67 -0.24 -12.81
CA LEU A 324 -0.72 0.10 -13.15
C LEU A 324 -1.55 -1.17 -13.35
N ALA A 325 -1.00 -2.18 -14.04
CA ALA A 325 -1.67 -3.48 -14.23
C ALA A 325 -1.96 -4.15 -12.88
N MET A 326 -0.93 -4.22 -12.02
CA MET A 326 -1.01 -4.79 -10.67
C MET A 326 -2.10 -4.09 -9.86
N PHE A 327 -2.03 -2.78 -9.69
CA PHE A 327 -2.98 -2.06 -8.84
C PHE A 327 -4.38 -1.96 -9.45
N ARG A 328 -4.54 -1.91 -10.78
CA ARG A 328 -5.89 -1.95 -11.39
C ARG A 328 -6.60 -3.28 -11.16
N SER A 329 -5.85 -4.38 -11.10
CA SER A 329 -6.40 -5.73 -10.82
C SER A 329 -6.94 -5.88 -9.40
N ILE A 330 -6.46 -5.07 -8.44
CA ILE A 330 -6.94 -5.07 -7.06
C ILE A 330 -8.38 -4.54 -7.00
N PRO A 331 -9.39 -5.30 -6.53
CA PRO A 331 -10.79 -4.94 -6.70
C PRO A 331 -11.19 -3.59 -6.09
N THR A 332 -10.72 -3.31 -4.88
CA THR A 332 -11.06 -2.12 -4.09
C THR A 332 -10.15 -0.92 -4.37
N SER A 333 -9.33 -0.97 -5.44
CA SER A 333 -8.31 0.05 -5.65
C SER A 333 -8.82 1.35 -6.29
N THR A 334 -8.22 2.45 -5.86
CA THR A 334 -8.21 3.74 -6.57
C THR A 334 -6.78 4.03 -7.00
N VAL A 335 -6.57 4.27 -8.29
CA VAL A 335 -5.24 4.44 -8.89
C VAL A 335 -5.08 5.88 -9.36
N PHE A 336 -4.33 6.67 -8.59
CA PHE A 336 -3.92 8.03 -8.92
C PHE A 336 -2.61 7.99 -9.70
N TYR A 337 -2.54 8.79 -10.76
CA TYR A 337 -1.29 9.07 -11.46
C TYR A 337 -1.16 10.58 -11.69
N PRO A 338 -0.76 11.34 -10.65
CA PRO A 338 -0.60 12.78 -10.74
C PRO A 338 0.53 13.16 -11.71
N SER A 339 0.30 14.23 -12.47
CA SER A 339 1.21 14.66 -13.54
C SER A 339 2.08 15.86 -13.16
N ASP A 340 1.82 16.52 -12.04
CA ASP A 340 2.61 17.63 -11.49
C ASP A 340 2.50 17.73 -9.95
N GLY A 341 3.12 18.75 -9.36
CA GLY A 341 3.09 18.96 -7.90
C GLY A 341 1.70 19.25 -7.32
N VAL A 342 0.87 20.04 -8.02
CA VAL A 342 -0.49 20.40 -7.58
C VAL A 342 -1.38 19.15 -7.55
N SER A 343 -1.41 18.39 -8.64
CA SER A 343 -2.17 17.15 -8.74
C SER A 343 -1.67 16.09 -7.74
N THR A 344 -0.37 16.06 -7.43
CA THR A 344 0.17 15.16 -6.40
C THR A 344 -0.36 15.51 -5.01
N GLU A 345 -0.34 16.78 -4.62
CA GLU A 345 -0.83 17.21 -3.32
C GLU A 345 -2.34 16.90 -3.15
N LYS A 346 -3.10 17.08 -4.23
CA LYS A 346 -4.53 16.71 -4.26
C LYS A 346 -4.76 15.21 -4.21
N ALA A 347 -3.95 14.40 -4.89
CA ALA A 347 -4.03 12.95 -4.82
C ALA A 347 -3.79 12.44 -3.38
N VAL A 348 -2.83 13.01 -2.66
CA VAL A 348 -2.56 12.66 -1.24
C VAL A 348 -3.75 12.99 -0.35
N GLU A 349 -4.35 14.18 -0.50
CA GLU A 349 -5.55 14.59 0.26
C GLU A 349 -6.74 13.68 -0.04
N LEU A 350 -6.99 13.35 -1.31
CA LEU A 350 -8.09 12.47 -1.72
C LEU A 350 -7.88 11.03 -1.22
N ALA A 351 -6.67 10.49 -1.36
CA ALA A 351 -6.34 9.14 -0.91
C ALA A 351 -6.60 8.97 0.59
N ALA A 352 -6.20 9.94 1.42
CA ALA A 352 -6.43 9.92 2.86
C ALA A 352 -7.92 9.85 3.28
N ASN A 353 -8.83 10.22 2.37
CA ASN A 353 -10.29 10.19 2.58
C ASN A 353 -11.02 9.15 1.74
N THR A 354 -10.29 8.35 0.95
CA THR A 354 -10.85 7.35 0.05
C THR A 354 -10.65 5.96 0.65
N LYS A 355 -11.72 5.16 0.69
CA LYS A 355 -11.67 3.77 1.18
C LYS A 355 -10.98 2.84 0.18
N GLY A 356 -10.53 1.69 0.68
CA GLY A 356 -9.88 0.65 -0.11
C GLY A 356 -8.38 0.88 -0.29
N ILE A 357 -7.84 0.32 -1.38
CA ILE A 357 -6.41 0.37 -1.67
C ILE A 357 -6.12 1.57 -2.58
N CYS A 358 -5.64 2.68 -2.00
CA CYS A 358 -5.27 3.85 -2.79
C CYS A 358 -3.81 3.75 -3.23
N PHE A 359 -3.56 3.75 -4.54
CA PHE A 359 -2.21 3.79 -5.12
C PHE A 359 -1.93 5.15 -5.75
N ILE A 360 -0.79 5.76 -5.44
CA ILE A 360 -0.31 7.01 -6.02
C ILE A 360 0.99 6.73 -6.77
N ARG A 361 0.95 6.82 -8.10
CA ARG A 361 2.11 6.62 -8.98
C ARG A 361 2.90 7.92 -9.12
N THR A 362 4.16 7.95 -8.69
CA THR A 362 5.01 9.15 -8.75
C THR A 362 6.28 8.93 -9.57
N SER A 363 6.79 10.01 -10.17
CA SER A 363 7.83 9.99 -11.19
C SER A 363 9.13 10.63 -10.69
N ARG A 364 10.26 10.16 -11.22
CA ARG A 364 11.61 10.65 -10.87
C ARG A 364 11.95 12.02 -11.45
N PRO A 365 11.71 12.31 -12.74
CA PRO A 365 12.08 13.59 -13.36
C PRO A 365 11.31 14.79 -12.80
N GLU A 366 11.93 15.96 -12.85
CA GLU A 366 11.27 17.23 -12.57
C GLU A 366 10.54 17.72 -13.82
N ASN A 367 9.22 17.81 -13.73
CA ASN A 367 8.37 18.39 -14.77
C ASN A 367 7.76 19.70 -14.30
N ALA A 368 7.21 20.47 -15.25
CA ALA A 368 6.60 21.75 -14.95
C ALA A 368 5.29 21.60 -14.17
N ILE A 369 5.01 22.55 -13.28
CA ILE A 369 3.67 22.76 -12.74
C ILE A 369 2.79 23.31 -13.85
N ILE A 370 1.65 22.65 -14.10
CA ILE A 370 0.71 23.01 -15.16
C ILE A 370 -0.65 23.45 -14.62
N TYR A 371 -1.01 23.03 -13.41
CA TYR A 371 -2.27 23.41 -12.79
C TYR A 371 -2.12 24.63 -11.88
N ASN A 372 -3.20 25.40 -11.77
CA ASN A 372 -3.30 26.43 -10.73
C ASN A 372 -3.52 25.77 -9.36
N ASN A 373 -3.04 26.38 -8.29
CA ASN A 373 -3.19 25.85 -6.93
C ASN A 373 -4.65 25.66 -6.46
N ASN A 374 -5.58 26.42 -7.05
CA ASN A 374 -7.01 26.34 -6.76
C ASN A 374 -7.78 25.42 -7.72
N GLU A 375 -7.10 24.71 -8.62
CA GLU A 375 -7.72 23.70 -9.48
C GLU A 375 -8.35 22.61 -8.60
N ASP A 376 -9.62 22.29 -8.87
CA ASP A 376 -10.34 21.23 -8.16
C ASP A 376 -9.99 19.86 -8.75
N PHE A 377 -9.85 18.86 -7.90
CA PHE A 377 -9.55 17.49 -8.32
C PHE A 377 -10.47 16.52 -7.59
N GLN A 378 -11.00 15.55 -8.33
CA GLN A 378 -11.90 14.52 -7.82
C GLN A 378 -11.48 13.15 -8.36
N VAL A 379 -11.73 12.10 -7.58
CA VAL A 379 -11.55 10.72 -8.05
C VAL A 379 -12.46 10.47 -9.26
N GLY A 380 -11.92 9.93 -10.35
CA GLY A 380 -12.67 9.63 -11.57
C GLY A 380 -12.93 10.83 -12.48
N GLN A 381 -12.31 11.99 -12.22
CA GLN A 381 -12.42 13.18 -13.06
C GLN A 381 -11.07 13.49 -13.73
N ALA A 382 -11.06 13.44 -15.06
CA ALA A 382 -9.91 13.81 -15.86
C ALA A 382 -9.90 15.31 -16.20
N LYS A 383 -8.80 15.79 -16.79
CA LYS A 383 -8.61 17.19 -17.18
C LYS A 383 -8.18 17.30 -18.63
N VAL A 384 -8.86 18.14 -19.41
CA VAL A 384 -8.37 18.57 -20.73
C VAL A 384 -7.46 19.77 -20.53
N ILE A 385 -6.16 19.57 -20.68
CA ILE A 385 -5.13 20.59 -20.40
C ILE A 385 -4.78 21.43 -21.62
N LEU A 386 -5.01 20.91 -22.83
CA LEU A 386 -4.83 21.62 -24.10
C LEU A 386 -5.98 21.28 -25.03
N LYS A 387 -6.60 22.28 -25.64
CA LYS A 387 -7.67 22.11 -26.65
C LYS A 387 -7.78 23.28 -27.60
N SER A 388 -8.31 23.02 -28.78
CA SER A 388 -8.78 23.99 -29.76
C SER A 388 -10.08 23.52 -30.43
N LYS A 389 -10.63 24.30 -31.36
CA LYS A 389 -11.80 23.88 -32.16
C LYS A 389 -11.45 22.86 -33.25
N ASP A 390 -10.20 22.86 -33.71
CA ASP A 390 -9.74 22.11 -34.89
C ASP A 390 -8.82 20.94 -34.49
N ASP A 391 -8.95 20.45 -33.25
CA ASP A 391 -8.18 19.34 -32.72
C ASP A 391 -8.38 18.06 -33.56
N GLN A 392 -7.28 17.43 -33.97
CA GLN A 392 -7.32 16.27 -34.86
C GLN A 392 -7.37 14.94 -34.12
N VAL A 393 -6.74 14.87 -32.94
CA VAL A 393 -6.59 13.66 -32.11
C VAL A 393 -6.65 14.06 -30.64
N THR A 394 -7.32 13.27 -29.81
CA THR A 394 -7.22 13.34 -28.35
C THR A 394 -6.05 12.47 -27.89
N VAL A 395 -4.99 13.10 -27.40
CA VAL A 395 -3.82 12.44 -26.81
C VAL A 395 -4.01 12.35 -25.30
N ILE A 396 -3.95 11.15 -24.76
CA ILE A 396 -4.07 10.85 -23.34
C ILE A 396 -2.71 10.41 -22.83
N GLY A 397 -2.11 11.22 -21.96
CA GLY A 397 -0.84 10.93 -21.29
C GLY A 397 -0.97 11.15 -19.78
N ALA A 398 -0.01 10.66 -19.00
CA ALA A 398 0.02 10.86 -17.55
C ALA A 398 1.47 10.87 -17.04
N GLY A 399 1.74 11.63 -15.99
CA GLY A 399 3.11 11.83 -15.51
C GLY A 399 3.99 12.40 -16.62
N VAL A 400 5.15 11.78 -16.84
CA VAL A 400 6.11 12.24 -17.87
C VAL A 400 5.52 12.28 -19.28
N THR A 401 4.65 11.34 -19.66
CA THR A 401 4.11 11.29 -21.03
C THR A 401 3.07 12.38 -21.30
N LEU A 402 2.48 12.97 -20.25
CA LEU A 402 1.64 14.16 -20.40
C LEU A 402 2.47 15.37 -20.83
N HIS A 403 3.64 15.55 -20.22
CA HIS A 403 4.58 16.63 -20.58
C HIS A 403 5.16 16.41 -21.98
N GLU A 404 5.47 15.16 -22.35
CA GLU A 404 5.86 14.82 -23.73
C GLU A 404 4.72 15.06 -24.73
N ALA A 405 3.46 14.83 -24.37
CA ALA A 405 2.31 15.14 -25.22
C ALA A 405 2.11 16.64 -25.43
N LEU A 406 2.32 17.47 -24.40
CA LEU A 406 2.36 18.93 -24.54
C LEU A 406 3.49 19.38 -25.46
N ALA A 407 4.70 18.81 -25.30
CA ALA A 407 5.83 19.10 -26.18
C ALA A 407 5.57 18.65 -27.63
N ALA A 408 4.89 17.52 -27.82
CA ALA A 408 4.47 17.06 -29.15
C ALA A 408 3.45 18.02 -29.79
N ALA A 409 2.55 18.61 -28.99
CA ALA A 409 1.60 19.62 -29.47
C ALA A 409 2.35 20.84 -30.03
N ASP A 410 3.41 21.30 -29.38
CA ASP A 410 4.23 22.41 -29.86
C ASP A 410 4.97 22.09 -31.18
N LEU A 411 5.39 20.83 -31.36
CA LEU A 411 5.98 20.36 -32.62
C LEU A 411 4.93 20.36 -33.74
N LEU A 412 3.78 19.74 -33.49
CA LEU A 412 2.69 19.59 -34.45
C LEU A 412 2.03 20.92 -34.85
N LYS A 413 2.03 21.91 -33.95
CA LYS A 413 1.52 23.25 -34.24
C LYS A 413 2.27 23.93 -35.39
N LYS A 414 3.57 23.64 -35.57
CA LYS A 414 4.38 24.14 -36.70
C LYS A 414 3.89 23.59 -38.04
N GLU A 415 3.23 22.44 -38.01
CA GLU A 415 2.62 21.75 -39.15
C GLU A 415 1.12 22.03 -39.26
N LYS A 416 0.59 22.96 -38.45
CA LYS A 416 -0.84 23.31 -38.37
C LYS A 416 -1.74 22.12 -37.98
N ILE A 417 -1.19 21.17 -37.21
CA ILE A 417 -1.94 20.06 -36.62
C ILE A 417 -2.17 20.38 -35.14
N ASN A 418 -3.43 20.58 -34.76
CA ASN A 418 -3.80 20.75 -33.35
C ASN A 418 -4.14 19.38 -32.73
N ILE A 419 -3.73 19.17 -31.49
CA ILE A 419 -4.14 18.01 -30.69
C ILE A 419 -4.79 18.48 -29.40
N ARG A 420 -5.75 17.69 -28.93
CA ARG A 420 -6.28 17.80 -27.57
C ARG A 420 -5.40 16.96 -26.65
N VAL A 421 -4.99 17.50 -25.50
CA VAL A 421 -4.22 16.75 -24.51
C VAL A 421 -5.07 16.59 -23.24
N LEU A 422 -5.20 15.36 -22.79
CA LEU A 422 -6.01 14.96 -21.64
C LEU A 422 -5.15 14.24 -20.61
N ASP A 423 -5.24 14.70 -19.36
CA ASP A 423 -4.64 14.10 -18.17
C ASP A 423 -5.72 13.31 -17.41
N PRO A 424 -5.62 11.98 -17.30
CA PRO A 424 -6.61 11.16 -16.61
C PRO A 424 -6.79 11.50 -15.12
N PHE A 425 -5.73 11.98 -14.46
CA PHE A 425 -5.60 12.11 -13.00
C PHE A 425 -5.74 10.78 -12.23
N THR A 426 -6.87 10.07 -12.34
CA THR A 426 -7.04 8.69 -11.90
C THR A 426 -7.16 7.74 -13.08
N ILE A 427 -6.38 6.66 -13.06
CA ILE A 427 -6.47 5.58 -14.04
C ILE A 427 -7.62 4.62 -13.68
N LYS A 428 -7.94 4.52 -12.39
CA LYS A 428 -9.09 3.77 -11.85
C LYS A 428 -9.71 4.53 -10.67
N PRO A 429 -11.00 4.88 -10.71
CA PRO A 429 -11.88 4.85 -11.88
C PRO A 429 -11.40 5.82 -12.98
N LEU A 430 -11.74 5.51 -14.23
CA LEU A 430 -11.38 6.31 -15.41
C LEU A 430 -12.56 7.22 -15.81
N ASP A 431 -12.28 8.46 -16.20
CA ASP A 431 -13.31 9.40 -16.69
C ASP A 431 -13.74 9.08 -18.13
N ARG A 432 -14.52 8.01 -18.27
CA ARG A 432 -15.05 7.56 -19.57
C ARG A 432 -15.80 8.68 -20.29
N LYS A 433 -16.55 9.51 -19.55
CA LYS A 433 -17.37 10.57 -20.13
C LYS A 433 -16.49 11.60 -20.82
N LEU A 434 -15.51 12.17 -20.12
CA LEU A 434 -14.66 13.21 -20.70
C LEU A 434 -13.79 12.66 -21.84
N ILE A 435 -13.36 11.40 -21.76
CA ILE A 435 -12.61 10.74 -22.82
C ILE A 435 -13.46 10.64 -24.11
N LEU A 436 -14.71 10.17 -24.03
CA LEU A 436 -15.58 10.06 -25.19
C LEU A 436 -15.99 11.43 -25.75
N ASP A 437 -16.30 12.39 -24.89
CA ASP A 437 -16.64 13.75 -25.30
C ASP A 437 -15.44 14.42 -26.02
N SER A 438 -14.21 14.15 -25.55
CA SER A 438 -12.98 14.60 -26.21
C SER A 438 -12.76 13.89 -27.54
N ALA A 439 -12.91 12.57 -27.58
CA ALA A 439 -12.75 11.78 -28.81
C ALA A 439 -13.72 12.26 -29.90
N ARG A 440 -15.00 12.49 -29.57
CA ARG A 440 -16.00 13.03 -30.51
C ARG A 440 -15.60 14.38 -31.07
N ALA A 441 -15.04 15.25 -30.24
CA ALA A 441 -14.53 16.55 -30.66
C ALA A 441 -13.25 16.45 -31.52
N THR A 442 -12.55 15.31 -31.50
CA THR A 442 -11.32 15.05 -32.25
C THR A 442 -11.47 13.92 -33.25
N LYS A 443 -12.57 13.94 -34.01
CA LYS A 443 -12.82 13.02 -35.14
C LYS A 443 -12.81 11.54 -34.74
N GLY A 444 -13.18 11.25 -33.49
CA GLY A 444 -13.19 9.92 -32.90
C GLY A 444 -11.81 9.34 -32.55
N ARG A 445 -10.73 10.09 -32.74
CA ARG A 445 -9.36 9.55 -32.64
C ARG A 445 -8.80 9.74 -31.24
N ILE A 446 -8.41 8.65 -30.61
CA ILE A 446 -7.71 8.63 -29.33
C ILE A 446 -6.30 8.04 -29.55
N LEU A 447 -5.29 8.71 -29.01
CA LEU A 447 -3.94 8.20 -28.86
C LEU A 447 -3.62 8.14 -27.36
N THR A 448 -3.34 6.97 -26.84
CA THR A 448 -2.83 6.82 -25.46
C THR A 448 -1.31 6.68 -25.52
N VAL A 449 -0.61 7.31 -24.58
CA VAL A 449 0.85 7.22 -24.44
C VAL A 449 1.23 7.06 -22.97
N GLU A 450 1.93 5.99 -22.63
CA GLU A 450 2.25 5.68 -21.23
C GLU A 450 3.67 5.13 -21.03
N ASP A 451 4.28 5.53 -19.90
CA ASP A 451 5.54 4.98 -19.41
C ASP A 451 5.25 3.75 -18.52
N HIS A 452 4.77 2.69 -19.17
CA HIS A 452 4.30 1.41 -18.64
C HIS A 452 4.27 0.39 -19.79
N TYR A 453 4.19 -0.92 -19.50
CA TYR A 453 3.95 -1.95 -20.52
C TYR A 453 2.55 -1.81 -21.15
N TYR A 454 2.33 -2.46 -22.30
CA TYR A 454 1.05 -2.38 -23.03
C TYR A 454 -0.13 -2.98 -22.26
N GLU A 455 0.12 -4.05 -21.50
CA GLU A 455 -0.87 -4.85 -20.81
C GLU A 455 -1.24 -4.21 -19.46
N GLY A 456 -2.54 -4.09 -19.21
CA GLY A 456 -3.10 -3.61 -17.94
C GLY A 456 -2.85 -2.14 -17.63
N GLY A 457 -2.26 -1.36 -18.55
CA GLY A 457 -1.99 0.07 -18.38
C GLY A 457 -3.15 1.01 -18.72
N ILE A 458 -2.82 2.27 -18.97
CA ILE A 458 -3.72 3.35 -19.38
C ILE A 458 -4.38 3.01 -20.72
N GLY A 459 -3.60 2.57 -21.70
CA GLY A 459 -4.07 2.27 -23.04
C GLY A 459 -5.11 1.17 -23.04
N GLU A 460 -4.90 0.10 -22.28
CA GLU A 460 -5.89 -0.97 -22.14
C GLU A 460 -7.14 -0.48 -21.38
N ALA A 461 -6.98 0.26 -20.28
CA ALA A 461 -8.10 0.83 -19.54
C ALA A 461 -9.01 1.72 -20.41
N VAL A 462 -8.39 2.59 -21.22
CA VAL A 462 -9.09 3.44 -22.20
C VAL A 462 -9.76 2.57 -23.26
N SER A 463 -9.05 1.57 -23.81
CA SER A 463 -9.58 0.67 -24.84
C SER A 463 -10.83 -0.06 -24.35
N SER A 464 -10.78 -0.66 -23.15
CA SER A 464 -11.92 -1.32 -22.52
C SER A 464 -13.08 -0.36 -22.24
N ALA A 465 -12.79 0.90 -21.92
CA ALA A 465 -13.84 1.89 -21.65
C ALA A 465 -14.60 2.31 -22.92
N VAL A 466 -13.94 2.35 -24.09
CA VAL A 466 -14.53 2.91 -25.32
C VAL A 466 -14.82 1.91 -26.42
N VAL A 467 -14.38 0.65 -26.29
CA VAL A 467 -14.61 -0.39 -27.30
C VAL A 467 -16.11 -0.53 -27.62
N GLY A 468 -16.45 -0.56 -28.90
CA GLY A 468 -17.83 -0.61 -29.39
C GLY A 468 -18.51 0.75 -29.60
N GLU A 469 -17.90 1.87 -29.19
CA GLU A 469 -18.44 3.20 -29.47
C GLU A 469 -18.24 3.58 -30.95
N PRO A 470 -19.33 3.87 -31.70
CA PRO A 470 -19.24 4.15 -33.14
C PRO A 470 -18.31 5.34 -33.45
N GLY A 471 -17.42 5.13 -34.43
CA GLY A 471 -16.48 6.15 -34.89
C GLY A 471 -15.30 6.42 -33.95
N VAL A 472 -15.21 5.74 -32.79
CA VAL A 472 -14.08 5.89 -31.87
C VAL A 472 -12.98 4.89 -32.21
N THR A 473 -11.75 5.38 -32.34
CA THR A 473 -10.54 4.57 -32.54
C THR A 473 -9.52 4.85 -31.44
N VAL A 474 -8.78 3.82 -31.02
CA VAL A 474 -7.73 3.94 -30.02
C VAL A 474 -6.41 3.42 -30.60
N THR A 475 -5.39 4.27 -30.59
CA THR A 475 -4.00 3.90 -30.82
C THR A 475 -3.24 3.95 -29.50
N ARG A 476 -2.28 3.05 -29.31
CA ARG A 476 -1.53 2.91 -28.06
C ARG A 476 -0.03 3.01 -28.32
N LEU A 477 0.63 3.85 -27.56
CA LEU A 477 2.09 3.88 -27.41
C LEU A 477 2.42 3.53 -25.96
N ALA A 478 3.21 2.49 -25.78
CA ALA A 478 3.65 2.02 -24.49
C ALA A 478 5.01 1.33 -24.64
N VAL A 479 5.64 0.99 -23.53
CA VAL A 479 6.91 0.26 -23.51
C VAL A 479 6.65 -1.18 -23.97
N GLY A 480 7.28 -1.62 -25.05
CA GLY A 480 6.99 -2.93 -25.68
C GLY A 480 7.87 -4.10 -25.23
N LYS A 481 8.90 -3.85 -24.41
CA LYS A 481 9.89 -4.86 -23.98
C LYS A 481 10.66 -4.39 -22.76
N VAL A 482 11.36 -5.32 -22.11
CA VAL A 482 12.27 -4.99 -20.99
C VAL A 482 13.26 -3.89 -21.40
N PRO A 483 13.34 -2.79 -20.63
CA PRO A 483 14.22 -1.68 -20.96
C PRO A 483 15.72 -1.92 -20.71
N ARG A 484 16.48 -0.82 -20.77
CA ARG A 484 17.91 -0.75 -20.43
C ARG A 484 18.23 0.57 -19.72
N SER A 485 19.42 0.68 -19.16
CA SER A 485 19.96 1.96 -18.66
C SER A 485 20.23 2.96 -19.79
N GLY A 486 20.05 4.24 -19.47
CA GLY A 486 20.31 5.39 -20.34
C GLY A 486 19.74 6.66 -19.72
N LYS A 487 19.94 7.82 -20.35
CA LYS A 487 19.33 9.05 -19.82
C LYS A 487 17.81 9.00 -20.00
N PRO A 488 17.00 9.59 -19.10
CA PRO A 488 15.54 9.56 -19.20
C PRO A 488 14.99 9.88 -20.60
N ALA A 489 15.44 10.98 -21.22
CA ALA A 489 14.98 11.38 -22.54
C ALA A 489 15.39 10.40 -23.66
N GLU A 490 16.57 9.77 -23.55
CA GLU A 490 17.04 8.77 -24.51
C GLU A 490 16.18 7.50 -24.43
N LEU A 491 15.76 7.12 -23.21
CA LEU A 491 14.92 5.95 -23.00
C LEU A 491 13.48 6.19 -23.47
N LEU A 492 12.87 7.34 -23.16
CA LEU A 492 11.55 7.68 -23.68
C LEU A 492 11.51 7.59 -25.22
N LYS A 493 12.57 8.08 -25.88
CA LYS A 493 12.74 7.97 -27.33
C LYS A 493 12.95 6.53 -27.79
N MET A 494 13.85 5.79 -27.14
CA MET A 494 14.16 4.40 -27.48
C MET A 494 12.93 3.49 -27.41
N PHE A 495 12.05 3.74 -26.44
CA PHE A 495 10.82 2.96 -26.22
C PHE A 495 9.58 3.57 -26.88
N GLY A 496 9.74 4.64 -27.67
CA GLY A 496 8.68 5.16 -28.54
C GLY A 496 7.53 5.85 -27.79
N ILE A 497 7.83 6.52 -26.68
CA ILE A 497 6.85 7.22 -25.83
C ILE A 497 7.22 8.69 -25.56
N ASP A 498 8.21 9.22 -26.28
CA ASP A 498 8.57 10.63 -26.25
C ASP A 498 7.72 11.48 -27.20
N LYS A 499 7.92 12.80 -27.16
CA LYS A 499 7.23 13.77 -28.02
C LYS A 499 7.36 13.48 -29.52
N ASP A 500 8.50 12.95 -29.97
CA ASP A 500 8.75 12.66 -31.38
C ASP A 500 7.90 11.47 -31.83
N ALA A 501 7.84 10.42 -31.00
CA ALA A 501 6.97 9.26 -31.24
C ALA A 501 5.48 9.64 -31.22
N ILE A 502 5.05 10.48 -30.26
CA ILE A 502 3.67 10.99 -30.19
C ILE A 502 3.34 11.79 -31.46
N ALA A 503 4.20 12.74 -31.85
CA ALA A 503 3.99 13.54 -33.06
C ALA A 503 3.89 12.66 -34.32
N GLN A 504 4.76 11.64 -34.43
CA GLN A 504 4.74 10.72 -35.55
C GLN A 504 3.45 9.87 -35.60
N ALA A 505 2.99 9.36 -34.46
CA ALA A 505 1.74 8.62 -34.37
C ALA A 505 0.54 9.50 -34.74
N VAL A 506 0.50 10.75 -34.27
CA VAL A 506 -0.54 11.72 -34.64
C VAL A 506 -0.56 11.96 -36.15
N ARG A 507 0.58 12.22 -36.78
CA ARG A 507 0.65 12.38 -38.25
C ARG A 507 0.04 11.19 -38.98
N GLY A 508 0.39 9.97 -38.56
CA GLY A 508 -0.15 8.74 -39.14
C GLY A 508 -1.67 8.60 -38.98
N LEU A 509 -2.26 9.08 -37.89
CA LEU A 509 -3.71 9.08 -37.67
C LEU A 509 -4.44 10.17 -38.47
N VAL A 510 -3.77 11.28 -38.76
CA VAL A 510 -4.36 12.37 -39.55
C VAL A 510 -4.37 12.04 -41.04
N THR A 511 -3.35 11.35 -41.57
CA THR A 511 -3.24 11.04 -42.99
C THR A 511 -4.08 9.85 -43.45
N ARG A 512 -4.49 8.95 -42.54
CA ARG A 512 -5.35 7.78 -42.85
C ARG A 512 -6.85 8.10 -42.95
N ALA A 513 -7.22 9.37 -42.95
CA ALA A 513 -8.57 9.86 -42.82
C ALA A 513 -9.20 10.33 -44.12
#